data_AF-F2KPX1-F1
#
_entry.id   AF-F2KPX1-F1
#
_cell.length_a   1.000
_cell.length_b   1.000
_cell.length_c   1.000
_cell.angle_alpha   90.00
_cell.angle_beta   90.00
_cell.angle_gamma   90.00
#
_symmetry.space_group_name_H-M   'P 1'
#
loop_
_entity.id
_entity.type
_entity.pdbx_description
1 polymer ?
#
loop_
_entity_poly.entity_id
_entity_poly.type
_entity_poly.pdbx_seq_one_letter_code
_entity_poly.pdbx_strand_id
1 'polypeptide(L)'
;MRNGIFLSLATIGILDSLYILYLEHFEGVCLAGSCTNVPAVFGLLWFATSPLAVERDKFRPAWTIAGLVGVVFLVSIELASGTFCPYCTIAHTAGLAMIAMTTLEKKAAIRFSDT
;
A
#
# COMPACT_ATOMS: atom_id res chain seq x y z
N MET A 1 -18.45 9.47 4.35
CA MET A 1 -17.34 9.47 5.34
C MET A 1 -16.27 8.42 5.04
N ARG A 2 -16.63 7.17 4.72
CA ARG A 2 -15.68 6.05 4.51
C ARG A 2 -14.73 6.19 3.31
N ASN A 3 -15.20 6.73 2.18
CA ASN A 3 -14.33 7.08 1.04
C ASN A 3 -13.25 8.10 1.42
N GLY A 4 -13.52 8.98 2.39
CA GLY A 4 -12.57 9.97 2.87
C GLY A 4 -11.35 9.31 3.52
N ILE A 5 -11.57 8.37 4.44
CA ILE A 5 -10.48 7.63 5.12
C ILE A 5 -9.65 6.83 4.11
N PHE A 6 -10.32 6.15 3.17
CA PHE A 6 -9.62 5.40 2.13
C PHE A 6 -8.77 6.31 1.24
N LEU A 7 -9.30 7.45 0.80
CA LEU A 7 -8.55 8.44 0.04
C LEU A 7 -7.39 9.03 0.84
N SER A 8 -7.59 9.29 2.13
CA SER A 8 -6.53 9.81 3.00
C SER A 8 -5.39 8.81 3.12
N LEU A 9 -5.68 7.52 3.33
CA LEU A 9 -4.67 6.46 3.37
C LEU A 9 -3.94 6.33 2.03
N ALA A 10 -4.66 6.37 0.91
CA ALA A 10 -4.06 6.36 -0.42
C ALA A 10 -3.14 7.56 -0.64
N THR A 11 -3.56 8.75 -0.23
CA THR A 11 -2.79 9.99 -0.36
C THR A 11 -1.52 9.93 0.48
N ILE A 12 -1.62 9.43 1.73
CA ILE A 12 -0.46 9.21 2.60
C ILE A 12 0.53 8.25 1.93
N GLY A 13 0.05 7.12 1.39
CA GLY A 13 0.90 6.15 0.69
C GLY A 13 1.57 6.71 -0.57
N ILE A 14 0.86 7.55 -1.35
CA ILE A 14 1.42 8.25 -2.51
C ILE A 14 2.52 9.21 -2.08
N LEU A 15 2.26 10.05 -1.07
CA LEU A 15 3.24 11.03 -0.57
C LEU A 15 4.47 10.33 0.01
N ASP A 16 4.28 9.25 0.77
CA ASP A 16 5.37 8.45 1.32
C ASP A 16 6.23 7.83 0.21
N SER A 17 5.59 7.23 -0.81
CA SER A 17 6.30 6.64 -1.96
C SER A 17 7.05 7.71 -2.77
N LEU A 18 6.45 8.87 -3.01
CA LEU A 18 7.10 10.00 -3.69
C LEU A 18 8.27 10.55 -2.87
N TYR A 19 8.13 10.60 -1.55
CA TYR A 19 9.18 11.06 -0.65
C TYR A 19 10.37 10.11 -0.67
N ILE A 20 10.15 8.79 -0.64
CA ILE A 20 11.23 7.80 -0.77
C ILE A 20 11.95 7.96 -2.13
N LEU A 21 11.20 8.13 -3.23
CA LEU A 21 11.80 8.38 -4.55
C LEU A 21 12.61 9.68 -4.60
N TYR A 22 12.13 10.73 -3.92
CA TYR A 22 12.85 11.99 -3.79
C TYR A 22 14.16 11.80 -3.02
N LEU A 23 14.11 11.12 -1.87
CA LEU A 23 15.31 10.86 -1.05
C LEU A 23 16.35 10.06 -1.82
N GLU A 24 15.95 9.03 -2.56
CA GLU A 24 16.87 8.23 -3.35
C GLU A 24 17.49 9.02 -4.51
N HIS A 25 16.71 9.87 -5.19
CA HIS A 25 17.19 10.60 -6.36
C HIS A 25 18.06 11.82 -6.00
N PHE A 26 17.72 12.55 -4.95
CA PHE A 26 18.34 13.85 -4.65
C PHE A 26 19.28 13.84 -3.46
N GLU A 27 18.92 13.12 -2.39
CA GLU A 27 19.69 13.12 -1.14
C GLU A 27 20.72 11.98 -1.14
N GLY A 28 20.42 10.85 -1.80
CA GLY A 28 21.25 9.65 -1.74
C GLY A 28 21.38 9.07 -0.32
N VAL A 29 20.58 9.58 0.63
CA VAL A 29 20.61 9.17 2.03
C VAL A 29 19.33 8.41 2.37
N CYS A 30 19.51 7.15 2.70
CA CYS A 30 18.47 6.33 3.31
C CYS A 30 18.83 6.09 4.76
N LEU A 31 18.08 6.74 5.67
CA LEU A 31 18.28 6.64 7.11
C LEU A 31 18.25 5.19 7.65
N ALA A 32 17.76 4.24 6.83
CA ALA A 32 17.61 2.83 7.15
C ALA A 32 18.41 1.87 6.25
N GLY A 33 19.35 2.35 5.43
CA GLY A 33 20.31 1.48 4.73
C GLY A 33 19.86 0.82 3.42
N SER A 34 18.58 0.92 3.02
CA SER A 34 18.12 0.52 1.68
C SER A 34 16.82 1.24 1.31
N CYS A 35 16.91 2.30 0.51
CA CYS A 35 15.80 2.71 -0.35
C CYS A 35 16.19 2.29 -1.75
N THR A 36 15.34 1.47 -2.36
CA THR A 36 15.48 1.14 -3.77
C THR A 36 14.27 1.68 -4.49
N ASN A 37 14.49 2.22 -5.69
CA ASN A 37 13.45 2.91 -6.44
C ASN A 37 12.30 1.95 -6.78
N VAL A 38 12.62 0.66 -6.92
CA VAL A 38 11.70 -0.37 -7.40
C VAL A 38 10.51 -0.56 -6.45
N PRO A 39 10.68 -0.90 -5.16
CA PRO A 39 9.60 -0.90 -4.17
C PRO A 39 8.76 0.38 -4.13
N ALA A 40 9.42 1.55 -4.18
CA ALA A 40 8.73 2.83 -4.08
C ALA A 40 7.87 3.12 -5.32
N VAL A 41 8.34 2.81 -6.54
CA VAL A 41 7.55 2.92 -7.77
C VAL A 41 6.35 1.95 -7.74
N PHE A 42 6.56 0.71 -7.30
CA PHE A 42 5.46 -0.26 -7.21
C PHE A 42 4.42 0.16 -6.17
N GLY A 43 4.85 0.65 -5.00
CA GLY A 43 3.98 1.23 -3.99
C GLY A 43 3.18 2.41 -4.53
N LEU A 44 3.85 3.35 -5.21
CA LEU A 44 3.23 4.51 -5.83
C LEU A 44 2.14 4.11 -6.83
N LEU A 45 2.44 3.19 -7.75
CA LEU A 45 1.47 2.70 -8.74
C LEU A 45 0.30 1.99 -8.05
N TRP A 46 0.56 1.21 -7.00
CA TRP A 46 -0.47 0.51 -6.26
C TRP A 46 -1.43 1.47 -5.54
N PHE A 47 -0.90 2.47 -4.82
CA PHE A 47 -1.72 3.50 -4.17
C PHE A 47 -2.45 4.39 -5.20
N ALA A 48 -1.80 4.75 -6.31
CA ALA A 48 -2.41 5.56 -7.37
C ALA A 48 -3.57 4.84 -8.08
N THR A 49 -3.51 3.50 -8.19
CA THR A 49 -4.59 2.70 -8.77
C THR A 49 -5.69 2.33 -7.77
N SER A 50 -5.56 2.73 -6.50
CA SER A 50 -6.57 2.44 -5.48
C SER A 50 -7.98 2.97 -5.76
N PRO A 51 -8.20 4.14 -6.42
CA PRO A 51 -9.56 4.57 -6.79
C PRO A 51 -10.23 3.60 -7.77
N LEU A 52 -9.46 3.05 -8.73
CA LEU A 52 -9.95 2.05 -9.67
C LEU A 52 -10.38 0.77 -8.95
N ALA A 53 -9.70 0.39 -7.86
CA ALA A 53 -10.05 -0.77 -7.05
C ALA A 53 -11.35 -0.57 -6.27
N VAL A 54 -11.71 0.66 -5.94
CA VAL A 54 -12.99 1.00 -5.30
C VAL A 54 -14.13 1.01 -6.33
N GLU A 55 -13.90 1.57 -7.51
CA GLU A 55 -14.95 1.72 -8.53
C GLU A 55 -15.21 0.45 -9.35
N ARG A 56 -14.21 -0.42 -9.50
CA ARG A 56 -14.27 -1.59 -10.38
C ARG A 56 -14.13 -2.89 -9.58
N ASP A 57 -15.27 -3.51 -9.26
CA ASP A 57 -15.32 -4.79 -8.51
C ASP A 57 -14.47 -5.92 -9.13
N LYS A 58 -14.32 -5.94 -10.46
CA LYS A 58 -13.49 -6.92 -11.18
C LYS A 58 -11.98 -6.70 -10.97
N PHE A 59 -11.56 -5.45 -10.76
CA PHE A 59 -10.16 -5.08 -10.54
C PHE A 59 -9.74 -5.24 -9.09
N ARG A 60 -10.67 -5.02 -8.15
CA ARG A 60 -10.45 -5.15 -6.71
C ARG A 60 -9.69 -6.42 -6.28
N PRO A 61 -10.05 -7.66 -6.69
CA PRO A 61 -9.33 -8.85 -6.24
C PRO A 61 -7.86 -8.86 -6.70
N ALA A 62 -7.58 -8.47 -7.95
CA ALA A 62 -6.21 -8.39 -8.45
C ALA A 62 -5.40 -7.33 -7.70
N TRP A 63 -5.99 -6.17 -7.45
CA TRP A 63 -5.37 -5.08 -6.68
C TRP A 63 -5.07 -5.51 -5.24
N THR A 64 -6.01 -6.19 -4.57
CA THR A 64 -5.81 -6.72 -3.21
C THR A 64 -4.70 -7.76 -3.15
N ILE A 65 -4.68 -8.72 -4.08
CA ILE A 65 -3.65 -9.76 -4.13
C ILE A 65 -2.28 -9.14 -4.40
N ALA A 66 -2.18 -8.21 -5.35
CA ALA A 66 -0.93 -7.51 -5.64
C ALA A 66 -0.39 -6.77 -4.41
N GLY A 67 -1.27 -6.10 -3.66
CA GLY A 67 -0.88 -5.42 -2.42
C GLY A 67 -0.40 -6.38 -1.33
N LEU A 68 -1.11 -7.49 -1.10
CA LEU A 68 -0.70 -8.52 -0.14
C LEU A 68 0.66 -9.14 -0.49
N VAL A 69 0.85 -9.53 -1.76
CA VAL A 69 2.11 -10.10 -2.23
C VAL A 69 3.24 -9.08 -2.09
N GLY A 70 3.00 -7.82 -2.45
CA GLY A 70 3.95 -6.73 -2.29
C GLY A 70 4.39 -6.55 -0.83
N VAL A 71 3.44 -6.44 0.10
CA VAL A 71 3.75 -6.29 1.53
C VAL A 71 4.54 -7.49 2.07
N VAL A 72 4.10 -8.72 1.78
CA VAL A 72 4.80 -9.93 2.25
C VAL A 72 6.23 -9.99 1.71
N PHE A 73 6.41 -9.68 0.42
CA PHE A 73 7.71 -9.70 -0.23
C PHE A 73 8.67 -8.65 0.37
N LEU A 74 8.19 -7.40 0.51
CA LEU A 74 9.00 -6.31 1.04
C LEU A 74 9.35 -6.52 2.52
N VAL A 75 8.40 -6.93 3.35
CA VAL A 75 8.66 -7.29 4.76
C VAL A 75 9.67 -8.44 4.85
N SER A 76 9.59 -9.44 3.97
CA SER A 76 10.56 -10.54 3.96
C SER A 76 11.97 -10.05 3.62
N ILE A 77 12.09 -9.10 2.70
CA ILE A 77 13.38 -8.46 2.37
C ILE A 77 13.90 -7.69 3.58
N GLU A 78 13.09 -6.87 4.24
CA GLU A 78 13.48 -6.10 5.43
C GLU A 78 13.99 -6.99 6.56
N LEU A 79 13.31 -8.11 6.80
CA LEU A 79 13.72 -9.11 7.79
C LEU A 79 15.03 -9.80 7.39
N ALA A 80 15.23 -10.09 6.10
CA ALA A 80 16.45 -10.71 5.60
C ALA A 80 17.65 -9.76 5.59
N SER A 81 17.44 -8.47 5.32
CA SER A 81 18.50 -7.46 5.35
C SER A 81 18.81 -6.97 6.77
N GLY A 82 17.94 -7.24 7.75
CA GLY A 82 18.11 -6.78 9.13
C GLY A 82 17.99 -5.25 9.27
N THR A 83 17.43 -4.58 8.26
CA THR A 83 17.30 -3.11 8.22
C THR A 83 15.85 -2.69 8.36
N PHE A 84 15.57 -1.85 9.35
CA PHE A 84 14.22 -1.35 9.60
C PHE A 84 13.95 -0.03 8.87
N CYS A 85 13.05 -0.04 7.89
CA CYS A 85 12.61 1.16 7.18
C CYS A 85 11.28 1.69 7.77
N PRO A 86 11.29 2.84 8.48
CA PRO A 86 10.08 3.38 9.09
C PRO A 86 9.04 3.82 8.05
N TYR A 87 9.48 4.44 6.94
CA TYR A 87 8.60 4.86 5.84
C TYR A 87 7.91 3.65 5.18
N CYS A 88 8.69 2.62 4.86
CA CYS A 88 8.18 1.36 4.33
C CYS A 88 7.15 0.71 5.27
N THR A 89 7.38 0.75 6.58
CA THR A 89 6.42 0.28 7.59
C THR A 89 5.10 1.08 7.55
N ILE A 90 5.17 2.40 7.38
CA ILE A 90 3.99 3.25 7.20
C ILE A 90 3.24 2.83 5.92
N ALA A 91 3.94 2.64 4.81
CA ALA A 91 3.34 2.15 3.57
C ALA A 91 2.70 0.75 3.73
N HIS A 92 3.36 -0.19 4.40
CA HIS A 92 2.83 -1.54 4.68
C HIS A 92 1.55 -1.47 5.51
N THR A 93 1.56 -0.69 6.59
CA THR A 93 0.39 -0.56 7.48
C THR A 93 -0.77 0.15 6.79
N ALA A 94 -0.51 1.21 6.02
CA ALA A 94 -1.53 1.90 5.23
C ALA A 94 -2.14 0.97 4.16
N GLY A 95 -1.29 0.23 3.42
CA GLY A 95 -1.74 -0.73 2.41
C GLY A 95 -2.59 -1.85 3.00
N LEU A 96 -2.14 -2.45 4.11
CA LEU A 96 -2.90 -3.49 4.82
C LEU A 96 -4.23 -2.95 5.36
N ALA A 97 -4.27 -1.72 5.87
CA ALA A 97 -5.51 -1.09 6.33
C ALA A 97 -6.50 -0.92 5.18
N MET A 98 -6.06 -0.47 4.01
CA MET A 98 -6.91 -0.35 2.81
C MET A 98 -7.43 -1.71 2.34
N ILE A 99 -6.59 -2.74 2.34
CA ILE A 99 -6.99 -4.13 2.02
C ILE A 99 -8.01 -4.66 3.04
N ALA A 100 -7.81 -4.40 4.33
CA ALA A 100 -8.75 -4.81 5.37
C ALA A 100 -10.11 -4.14 5.17
N MET A 101 -10.14 -2.82 4.92
CA MET A 101 -11.37 -2.07 4.63
C MET A 101 -12.14 -2.67 3.44
N THR A 102 -11.46 -2.91 2.32
CA THR A 102 -12.10 -3.49 1.12
C THR A 102 -12.63 -4.92 1.36
N THR A 103 -11.97 -5.71 2.19
CA THR A 103 -12.41 -7.07 2.54
C THR A 103 -13.63 -7.06 3.46
N LEU A 104 -13.64 -6.16 4.45
CA LEU A 104 -14.77 -6.00 5.37
C LEU A 104 -16.04 -5.56 4.64
N GLU A 105 -15.92 -4.66 3.65
CA GLU A 105 -17.04 -4.24 2.82
C GLU A 105 -17.66 -5.40 2.04
N LYS A 106 -16.83 -6.24 1.42
CA LYS A 106 -17.31 -7.41 0.69
C LYS A 106 -18.07 -8.38 1.61
N LYS A 107 -17.58 -8.62 2.83
CA LYS A 107 -18.27 -9.46 3.82
C LYS A 107 -19.61 -8.87 4.25
N ALA A 108 -19.67 -7.55 4.47
CA ALA A 108 -20.91 -6.87 4.84
C ALA A 108 -21.96 -6.95 3.73
N ALA A 109 -21.55 -6.79 2.46
CA ALA A 109 -22.45 -6.89 1.32
C ALA A 109 -23.05 -8.29 1.15
N ILE A 110 -22.25 -9.35 1.34
CA ILE A 110 -22.74 -10.74 1.27
C ILE A 110 -23.77 -11.00 2.37
N ARG A 111 -23.47 -10.60 3.62
CA ARG A 111 -24.37 -10.80 4.77
C ARG A 111 -25.76 -10.18 4.55
N PHE A 112 -25.84 -9.06 3.83
CA PHE A 112 -27.11 -8.38 3.54
C PHE A 112 -27.91 -9.03 2.40
N SER A 113 -27.27 -9.83 1.55
CA SER A 113 -27.94 -10.55 0.46
C SER A 113 -28.59 -11.86 0.93
N ASP A 114 -28.16 -12.37 2.09
CA ASP A 114 -28.62 -13.64 2.66
C ASP A 114 -29.78 -13.47 3.67
N THR A 115 -30.21 -12.23 3.94
CA THR A 115 -31.34 -11.87 4.82
C THR A 115 -32.49 -11.29 4.01
#